data_AF-A0AAV2INL1-F1
#
_entry.id   AF-A0AAV2INL1-F1
#
_cell.length_a   1.000
_cell.length_b   1.000
_cell.length_c   1.000
_cell.angle_alpha   90.00
_cell.angle_beta   90.00
_cell.angle_gamma   90.00
#
_symmetry.space_group_name_H-M   'P 1'
#
loop_
_entity.id
_entity.type
_entity.pdbx_description
1 polymer ?
#
loop_
_entity_poly.entity_id
_entity_poly.type
_entity_poly.pdbx_seq_one_letter_code
_entity_poly.pdbx_strand_id
1 'polypeptide(L)'
;MLDIERALKVYYSTFLIAVGSVFNILSIVILSRGAFRNSTTSVYLRFLACVDMFVLYNGLSRHFVSGVSGYNIRNLDRSFCKFNQWSSSFAPDISAWILVAVTTERVVSIVWPHKVRTVCSKTTAAVLVTIICLVIMVSN
;
A
#
# COMPACT_ATOMS: atom_id res chain seq x y z
N MET A 1 28.92 3.71 17.03
CA MET A 1 27.86 2.71 16.80
C MET A 1 26.51 3.38 16.53
N LEU A 2 26.08 4.32 17.40
CA LEU A 2 24.85 5.12 17.20
C LEU A 2 24.81 5.92 15.90
N ASP A 3 25.96 6.44 15.43
CA ASP A 3 26.02 7.23 14.18
C ASP A 3 25.80 6.38 12.93
N ILE A 4 26.27 5.13 12.94
CA ILE A 4 26.10 4.19 11.82
C ILE A 4 24.61 3.83 11.68
N GLU A 5 23.91 3.58 12.80
CA GLU A 5 22.47 3.29 12.77
C GLU A 5 21.64 4.48 12.29
N ARG A 6 22.01 5.70 12.69
CA ARG A 6 21.34 6.93 12.23
C ARG A 6 21.56 7.15 10.75
N ALA A 7 22.80 7.03 10.27
CA ALA A 7 23.12 7.13 8.85
C ALA A 7 22.35 6.09 8.03
N LEU A 8 22.33 4.83 8.49
CA LEU A 8 21.59 3.76 7.83
C LEU A 8 20.10 4.09 7.72
N LYS A 9 19.47 4.56 8.81
CA LYS A 9 18.05 4.96 8.82
C LYS A 9 17.76 6.08 7.82
N VAL A 10 18.61 7.11 7.75
CA VAL A 10 18.43 8.23 6.82
C VAL A 10 18.61 7.79 5.37
N TYR A 11 19.71 7.10 5.05
CA TYR A 11 19.98 6.65 3.68
C TYR A 11 18.93 5.66 3.18
N TYR A 12 18.60 4.65 4.01
CA TYR A 12 17.62 3.64 3.66
C TYR A 12 16.22 4.25 3.47
N SER A 13 15.78 5.11 4.39
CA SER A 13 14.47 5.75 4.26
C SER A 13 14.39 6.69 3.06
N THR A 14 15.42 7.49 2.82
CA THR A 14 15.46 8.42 1.67
C THR A 14 15.45 7.65 0.35
N PHE A 15 16.24 6.59 0.25
CA PHE A 15 16.29 5.74 -0.94
C PHE A 15 14.93 5.09 -1.22
N LEU A 16 14.30 4.49 -0.21
CA LEU A 16 12.99 3.86 -0.37
C LEU A 16 11.88 4.86 -0.69
N ILE A 17 11.88 6.05 -0.09
CA ILE A 17 10.90 7.09 -0.43
C ILE A 17 11.08 7.51 -1.89
N ALA A 18 12.31 7.79 -2.34
CA ALA A 18 12.56 8.21 -3.71
C ALA A 18 12.15 7.13 -4.73
N VAL A 19 12.68 5.93 -4.56
CA VAL A 19 12.45 4.80 -5.48
C VAL A 19 10.99 4.35 -5.44
N GLY A 20 10.43 4.19 -4.24
CA GLY A 20 9.05 3.78 -4.03
C GLY A 20 8.06 4.79 -4.59
N SER A 21 8.31 6.09 -4.45
CA SER A 21 7.43 7.12 -5.02
C SER A 21 7.42 7.05 -6.54
N VAL A 22 8.60 6.94 -7.16
CA VAL A 22 8.72 6.85 -8.62
C VAL A 22 7.96 5.63 -9.15
N PHE A 23 8.20 4.44 -8.59
CA PHE A 23 7.57 3.22 -9.10
C PHE A 23 6.07 3.15 -8.81
N ASN A 24 5.59 3.64 -7.65
CA ASN A 24 4.15 3.68 -7.36
C ASN A 24 3.41 4.69 -8.24
N ILE A 25 3.99 5.88 -8.47
CA ILE A 25 3.41 6.86 -9.39
C ILE A 25 3.35 6.30 -10.81
N LEU A 26 4.44 5.68 -11.29
CA LEU A 26 4.47 5.02 -12.59
C LEU A 26 3.40 3.93 -12.70
N SER A 27 3.22 3.12 -11.64
CA SER A 27 2.18 2.10 -11.57
C SER A 27 0.80 2.71 -11.72
N ILE A 28 0.50 3.79 -10.98
CA ILE A 28 -0.78 4.50 -11.08
C ILE A 28 -1.00 5.04 -12.50
N VAL A 29 0.00 5.67 -13.10
CA VAL A 29 -0.08 6.25 -14.44
C VAL A 29 -0.32 5.17 -15.50
N ILE A 30 0.48 4.11 -15.49
CA ILE A 30 0.41 3.02 -16.47
C ILE A 30 -0.92 2.26 -16.35
N LEU A 31 -1.33 1.93 -15.13
CA LEU A 31 -2.58 1.19 -14.88
C LEU A 31 -3.83 2.06 -15.17
N SER A 32 -3.69 3.38 -15.15
CA SER A 32 -4.75 4.32 -15.52
C SER A 32 -4.89 4.54 -17.03
N ARG A 33 -3.91 4.11 -17.84
CA ARG A 33 -4.01 4.18 -19.31
C ARG A 33 -5.15 3.31 -19.84
N GLY A 34 -5.74 3.74 -20.96
CA GLY A 34 -6.93 3.10 -21.55
C GLY A 34 -6.79 1.59 -21.78
N ALA A 35 -5.58 1.10 -22.08
CA ALA A 35 -5.29 -0.33 -22.26
C ALA A 35 -5.58 -1.18 -21.00
N PHE A 36 -5.36 -0.63 -19.81
CA PHE A 36 -5.49 -1.35 -18.54
C PHE A 36 -6.65 -0.86 -17.67
N ARG A 37 -7.16 0.36 -17.91
CA ARG A 37 -8.22 1.00 -17.10
C ARG A 37 -9.52 0.18 -17.02
N ASN A 38 -9.74 -0.73 -17.97
CA ASN A 38 -10.91 -1.60 -18.00
C ASN A 38 -10.74 -2.93 -17.25
N SER A 39 -9.52 -3.28 -16.83
CA SER A 39 -9.27 -4.46 -16.03
C SER A 39 -9.53 -4.19 -14.55
N THR A 40 -10.21 -5.13 -13.90
CA THR A 40 -10.38 -5.21 -12.43
C THR A 40 -9.05 -5.29 -11.70
N THR A 41 -8.10 -6.07 -12.22
CA THR A 41 -6.72 -6.13 -11.69
C THR A 41 -6.05 -4.75 -11.64
N SER A 42 -6.28 -3.89 -12.64
CA SER A 42 -5.77 -2.52 -12.62
C SER A 42 -6.39 -1.66 -11.49
N VAL A 43 -7.64 -1.92 -11.09
CA VAL A 43 -8.26 -1.23 -9.94
C VAL A 43 -7.56 -1.64 -8.64
N TYR A 44 -7.37 -2.94 -8.42
CA TYR A 44 -6.65 -3.45 -7.24
C TYR A 44 -5.23 -2.90 -7.13
N LEU A 45 -4.46 -2.98 -8.22
CA LEU A 45 -3.06 -2.55 -8.23
C LEU A 45 -2.91 -1.02 -8.11
N ARG A 46 -3.87 -0.23 -8.61
CA ARG A 46 -3.88 1.23 -8.38
C ARG A 46 -4.17 1.57 -6.93
N PHE A 47 -5.14 0.89 -6.31
CA PHE A 47 -5.42 1.08 -4.89
C PHE A 47 -4.21 0.70 -4.04
N LEU A 48 -3.58 -0.44 -4.36
CA LEU A 48 -2.35 -0.89 -3.72
C LEU A 48 -1.24 0.18 -3.81
N ALA A 49 -0.99 0.73 -4.99
CA ALA A 49 0.02 1.78 -5.17
C ALA A 49 -0.30 3.07 -4.39
N CYS A 50 -1.59 3.41 -4.21
CA CYS A 50 -2.00 4.51 -3.35
C CYS A 50 -1.71 4.23 -1.87
N VAL A 51 -1.99 3.00 -1.40
CA VAL A 51 -1.68 2.57 -0.03
C VAL A 51 -0.17 2.57 0.21
N ASP A 52 0.61 2.04 -0.73
CA ASP A 52 2.08 2.01 -0.64
C ASP A 52 2.67 3.43 -0.58
N MET A 53 2.15 4.37 -1.38
CA MET A 53 2.54 5.79 -1.28
C MET A 53 2.22 6.37 0.09
N PHE A 54 1.00 6.17 0.57
CA PHE A 54 0.58 6.66 1.89
C PHE A 54 1.51 6.13 3.00
N VAL A 55 1.89 4.85 2.93
CA VAL A 55 2.77 4.20 3.91
C VAL A 55 4.21 4.65 3.78
N LEU A 56 4.71 4.86 2.57
CA LEU A 56 6.05 5.40 2.34
C LEU A 56 6.19 6.76 3.04
N TYR A 57 5.24 7.67 2.83
CA TYR A 57 5.30 8.99 3.48
C TYR A 57 5.04 8.93 4.98
N ASN A 58 4.06 8.17 5.46
CA ASN A 58 3.75 8.13 6.89
C ASN A 58 4.76 7.28 7.69
N GLY A 59 5.07 6.08 7.21
CA GLY A 59 5.94 5.13 7.91
C GLY A 59 7.42 5.49 7.88
N LEU A 60 7.95 5.92 6.72
CA LEU A 60 9.39 6.21 6.60
C LEU A 60 9.77 7.62 7.05
N SER A 61 8.85 8.58 7.08
CA SER A 61 9.11 9.91 7.64
C SER A 61 9.56 9.83 9.11
N ARG A 62 9.04 8.87 9.88
CA ARG A 62 9.53 8.56 11.23
C ARG A 62 11.01 8.19 11.24
N HIS A 63 11.43 7.28 10.35
CA HIS A 63 12.80 6.80 10.29
C HIS A 63 13.77 7.90 9.84
N PHE A 64 13.33 8.72 8.90
CA PHE A 64 14.07 9.88 8.44
C PHE A 64 14.29 10.89 9.57
N VAL A 65 13.22 11.34 10.24
CA VAL A 65 13.35 12.37 11.29
C VAL A 65 14.04 11.84 12.54
N SER A 66 13.84 10.57 12.90
CA SER A 66 14.59 9.93 13.99
C SER A 66 16.09 9.85 13.66
N GLY A 67 16.45 9.61 12.40
CA GLY A 67 17.84 9.56 11.96
C GLY A 67 18.51 10.94 11.92
N VAL A 68 17.79 11.98 11.48
CA VAL A 68 18.31 13.36 11.35
C VAL A 68 18.37 14.09 12.69
N SER A 69 17.29 14.05 13.47
CA SER A 69 17.15 14.87 14.69
C SER A 69 17.48 14.11 15.99
N GLY A 70 17.57 12.78 15.93
CA GLY A 70 17.60 11.92 17.13
C GLY A 70 16.29 11.92 17.92
N TYR A 71 15.30 12.70 17.52
CA TYR A 71 14.00 12.82 18.17
C TYR A 71 12.99 11.85 17.55
N ASN A 72 12.23 11.17 18.40
CA ASN A 72 11.14 10.33 17.94
C ASN A 72 9.93 11.21 17.61
N ILE A 73 9.57 11.30 16.32
CA ILE A 73 8.34 11.95 15.84
C ILE A 73 7.07 11.49 16.60
N ARG A 74 7.10 10.29 17.18
CA ARG A 74 6.01 9.75 17.99
C ARG A 74 5.75 10.54 19.28
N ASN A 75 6.68 11.40 19.69
CA ASN A 75 6.54 12.27 20.85
C ASN A 75 5.95 13.65 20.51
N LEU A 76 5.79 13.98 19.22
CA LEU A 76 5.12 15.23 18.82
C LEU A 76 3.65 15.19 19.23
N ASP A 77 2.95 14.12 18.88
CA ASP A 77 1.52 13.98 19.13
C ASP A 77 1.11 12.53 19.40
N ARG A 78 0.28 12.34 20.44
CA ARG A 78 -0.23 11.02 20.83
C ARG A 78 -1.11 10.40 19.73
N SER A 79 -1.85 11.25 19.02
CA SER A 79 -2.69 10.85 17.89
C SER A 79 -1.84 10.38 16.71
N PHE A 80 -0.78 11.12 16.35
CA PHE A 80 0.15 10.73 15.29
C PHE A 80 0.86 9.42 15.62
N CYS A 81 1.30 9.25 16.87
CA CYS A 81 1.95 8.02 17.33
C CYS A 81 1.07 6.77 17.16
N LYS A 82 -0.22 6.85 17.54
CA LYS A 82 -1.18 5.76 17.37
C LYS A 82 -1.47 5.52 15.89
N PHE A 83 -1.72 6.58 15.12
CA PHE A 83 -2.01 6.49 13.70
C PHE A 83 -0.86 5.89 12.89
N ASN A 84 0.38 6.28 13.18
CA ASN A 84 1.55 5.72 12.54
C ASN A 84 1.71 4.23 12.85
N GLN A 85 1.54 3.83 14.12
CA GLN A 85 1.63 2.43 14.49
C GLN A 85 0.53 1.59 13.84
N TRP A 86 -0.71 2.10 13.84
CA TRP A 86 -1.81 1.46 13.14
C TRP A 86 -1.51 1.31 11.64
N SER A 87 -1.05 2.38 10.97
CA SER A 87 -0.71 2.36 9.54
C SER A 87 0.40 1.35 9.20
N SER A 88 1.40 1.20 10.08
CA SER A 88 2.50 0.24 9.88
C SER A 88 2.05 -1.22 9.97
N SER A 89 1.00 -1.53 10.74
CA SER A 89 0.42 -2.88 10.83
C SER A 89 -0.63 -3.11 9.74
N PHE A 90 -1.47 -2.11 9.48
CA PHE A 90 -2.59 -2.17 8.55
C PHE A 90 -2.17 -2.35 7.09
N ALA A 91 -1.07 -1.71 6.69
CA ALA A 91 -0.64 -1.70 5.30
C ALA A 91 -0.12 -3.05 4.77
N PRO A 92 0.81 -3.76 5.45
CA PRO A 92 1.22 -5.09 5.03
C PRO A 92 0.04 -6.05 4.87
N ASP A 93 -0.92 -5.98 5.80
CA ASP A 93 -2.12 -6.82 5.77
C ASP A 93 -2.98 -6.54 4.54
N ILE A 94 -3.29 -5.26 4.26
CA ILE A 94 -4.04 -4.90 3.04
C ILE A 94 -3.30 -5.34 1.80
N SER A 95 -2.00 -5.07 1.72
CA SER A 95 -1.21 -5.37 0.53
C SER A 95 -1.22 -6.87 0.23
N ALA A 96 -1.12 -7.71 1.27
CA ALA A 96 -1.24 -9.16 1.15
C ALA A 96 -2.65 -9.59 0.67
N TRP A 97 -3.72 -9.07 1.28
CA TRP A 97 -5.09 -9.44 0.91
C TRP A 97 -5.50 -8.95 -0.47
N ILE A 98 -5.02 -7.80 -0.92
CA ILE A 98 -5.21 -7.33 -2.29
C ILE A 98 -4.53 -8.26 -3.29
N LEU A 99 -3.31 -8.73 -2.98
CA LEU A 99 -2.61 -9.68 -3.84
C LEU A 99 -3.37 -11.01 -3.92
N VAL A 100 -3.92 -11.50 -2.81
CA VAL A 100 -4.80 -12.68 -2.78
C VAL A 100 -6.05 -12.47 -3.63
N ALA A 101 -6.68 -11.29 -3.58
CA ALA A 101 -7.84 -10.98 -4.40
C ALA A 101 -7.49 -10.99 -5.90
N VAL A 102 -6.34 -10.40 -6.27
CA VAL A 102 -5.84 -10.40 -7.65
C VAL A 102 -5.58 -11.81 -8.16
N THR A 103 -4.89 -12.65 -7.38
CA THR A 103 -4.59 -14.03 -7.82
C THR A 103 -5.85 -14.87 -7.89
N THR A 104 -6.78 -14.71 -6.95
CA THR A 104 -8.09 -15.39 -6.97
C THR A 104 -8.88 -15.03 -8.22
N GLU A 105 -8.94 -13.74 -8.57
CA GLU A 105 -9.58 -13.28 -9.79
C GLU A 105 -8.96 -13.93 -11.04
N ARG A 106 -7.63 -14.04 -11.08
CA ARG A 106 -6.91 -14.67 -12.19
C ARG A 106 -7.22 -16.16 -12.30
N VAL A 107 -7.28 -16.88 -11.17
CA VAL A 107 -7.67 -18.28 -11.14
C VAL A 107 -9.11 -18.45 -11.63
N VAL A 108 -10.05 -17.63 -11.16
CA VAL A 108 -11.44 -17.67 -11.61
C VAL A 108 -11.56 -17.40 -13.11
N SER A 109 -10.77 -16.46 -13.64
CA SER A 109 -10.74 -16.17 -15.08
C SER A 109 -10.26 -17.34 -15.93
N ILE A 110 -9.38 -18.19 -15.39
CA ILE A 110 -8.83 -19.36 -16.09
C ILE A 110 -9.79 -20.55 -15.98
N VAL A 111 -10.33 -20.81 -14.78
CA VAL A 111 -11.19 -21.99 -14.51
C VAL A 111 -12.61 -21.78 -15.02
N TRP A 112 -13.16 -20.56 -14.93
CA TRP A 112 -14.55 -20.25 -15.31
C TRP A 112 -14.65 -19.03 -16.25
N PRO A 113 -14.12 -19.14 -17.49
CA PRO A 113 -14.12 -18.02 -18.44
C PRO A 113 -15.53 -17.48 -18.74
N HIS A 114 -16.57 -18.32 -18.70
CA HIS A 114 -17.95 -17.92 -19.01
C HIS A 114 -18.61 -17.06 -17.90
N LYS A 115 -18.16 -17.14 -16.65
CA LYS A 115 -18.72 -16.36 -15.53
C LYS A 115 -17.90 -15.12 -15.17
N VAL A 116 -16.70 -14.97 -15.75
CA VAL A 116 -15.75 -13.93 -15.33
C VAL A 116 -16.28 -12.52 -15.53
N ARG A 117 -17.04 -12.28 -16.61
CA ARG A 117 -17.53 -10.93 -16.95
C ARG A 117 -18.61 -10.42 -15.98
N THR A 118 -19.32 -11.35 -15.32
CA THR A 118 -20.37 -11.04 -14.34
C THR A 118 -19.79 -10.97 -12.92
N VAL A 119 -18.81 -11.82 -12.60
CA VAL A 119 -18.20 -11.91 -11.26
C VAL A 119 -17.10 -10.86 -11.08
N CYS A 120 -16.23 -10.68 -12.06
CA CYS A 120 -15.06 -9.81 -12.00
C CYS A 120 -15.36 -8.47 -12.70
N SER A 121 -16.21 -7.66 -12.07
CA SER A 121 -16.49 -6.28 -12.49
C SER A 121 -15.71 -5.28 -11.66
N LYS A 122 -15.50 -4.06 -12.18
CA LYS A 122 -14.83 -2.97 -11.44
C LYS A 122 -15.57 -2.65 -10.13
N THR A 123 -16.90 -2.72 -10.16
CA THR A 123 -17.76 -2.49 -9.01
C THR A 123 -17.55 -3.58 -7.96
N THR A 124 -17.51 -4.85 -8.38
CA THR A 124 -17.22 -5.97 -7.49
C THR A 124 -15.81 -5.84 -6.89
N ALA A 125 -14.82 -5.44 -7.70
CA ALA A 125 -13.46 -5.22 -7.22
C ALA A 125 -13.39 -4.09 -6.19
N ALA A 126 -14.05 -2.96 -6.43
CA ALA A 126 -14.11 -1.86 -5.47
C ALA A 126 -14.81 -2.27 -4.16
N VAL A 127 -15.91 -3.03 -4.26
CA VAL A 127 -16.62 -3.57 -3.09
C VAL A 127 -15.73 -4.53 -2.31
N LEU A 128 -15.03 -5.45 -2.98
CA LEU A 128 -14.10 -6.39 -2.35
C LEU A 128 -12.94 -5.67 -1.64
N VAL A 129 -12.31 -4.67 -2.28
CA VAL A 129 -11.28 -3.84 -1.62
C VAL A 129 -11.83 -3.15 -0.38
N THR A 130 -13.05 -2.61 -0.47
CA THR A 130 -13.70 -1.93 0.66
C THR A 130 -13.96 -2.90 1.81
N ILE A 131 -14.47 -4.10 1.53
CA ILE A 131 -14.70 -5.15 2.52
C ILE A 131 -13.38 -5.58 3.17
N ILE A 132 -12.33 -5.82 2.37
CA ILE A 132 -10.99 -6.17 2.88
C ILE A 132 -10.49 -5.09 3.84
N CYS A 133 -10.59 -3.81 3.44
CA CYS A 133 -10.18 -2.70 4.30
C CYS A 133 -10.96 -2.68 5.62
N LEU A 134 -12.29 -2.83 5.57
CA LEU A 134 -13.14 -2.83 6.77
C LEU A 134 -12.84 -4.01 7.70
N VAL A 135 -12.64 -5.21 7.15
CA VAL A 135 -12.31 -6.40 7.95
C VAL A 135 -10.98 -6.20 8.69
N ILE A 136 -9.96 -5.72 7.98
CA ILE A 136 -8.64 -5.48 8.57
C ILE A 136 -8.69 -4.31 9.57
N MET A 137 -9.54 -3.30 9.34
CA MET A 137 -9.78 -2.20 10.28
C MET A 137 -10.43 -2.68 11.58
N VAL A 138 -11.32 -3.67 11.52
CA VAL A 138 -12.01 -4.22 12.71
C VAL A 138 -11.10 -5.20 13.47
N SER A 139 -10.19 -5.88 12.78
CA SER A 139 -9.29 -6.86 13.41
C SER A 139 -8.08 -6.25 14.12
N ASN A 140 -7.69 -5.01 13.79
CA ASN A 140 -6.56 -4.27 14.36
C ASN A 140 -7.02 -3.21 15.38
#